data_AF-A0A956QQ39-F1
#
_entry.id   AF-A0A956QQ39-F1
#
_cell.length_a   1.000
_cell.length_b   1.000
_cell.length_c   1.000
_cell.angle_alpha   90.00
_cell.angle_beta   90.00
_cell.angle_gamma   90.00
#
_symmetry.space_group_name_H-M   'P 1'
#
loop_
_entity.id
_entity.type
_entity.pdbx_description
1 polymer ?
#
loop_
_entity_poly.entity_id
_entity_poly.type
_entity_poly.pdbx_seq_one_letter_code
_entity_poly.pdbx_strand_id
1 'polypeptide(L)'
;MSRFDVFVTQTGHGGWNRVVIADSGNGLFRQEGMGNVNEATSIGSAHDVFDQGGLGNVNIARGGGGNDVFLMGGTGNKNVAEGGDGNDVFSIEGYKNTTRADGGAGNDVFSIAQGSSSILRIDGGTGDDTLSLNGHAADWNSHGATSTWQLMLNRASRQVVSAHNIEHTLVEE
;
A
#
# COMPACT_ATOMS: atom_id res chain seq x y z
N MET A 1 1.30 24.15 0.09
CA MET A 1 2.16 23.03 -0.33
C MET A 1 3.26 22.92 0.71
N SER A 2 3.16 21.95 1.62
CA SER A 2 4.25 21.61 2.52
C SER A 2 5.46 21.23 1.67
N ARG A 3 6.61 21.84 1.93
CA ARG A 3 7.88 21.45 1.32
C ARG A 3 8.27 20.11 1.95
N PHE A 4 8.62 19.10 1.15
CA PHE A 4 9.22 17.90 1.72
C PHE A 4 10.61 18.27 2.25
N ASP A 5 10.91 17.85 3.46
CA ASP A 5 12.17 18.13 4.14
C ASP A 5 13.25 17.12 3.72
N VAL A 6 12.84 15.93 3.28
CA VAL A 6 13.72 14.85 2.84
C VAL A 6 13.23 14.22 1.53
N PHE A 7 14.17 14.02 0.60
CA PHE A 7 13.95 13.33 -0.67
C PHE A 7 14.96 12.20 -0.80
N VAL A 8 14.48 10.96 -0.91
CA VAL A 8 15.34 9.81 -1.17
C VAL A 8 14.90 9.11 -2.45
N THR A 9 15.83 8.99 -3.41
CA THR A 9 15.63 8.16 -4.60
C THR A 9 16.54 6.95 -4.53
N GLN A 10 15.95 5.76 -4.54
CA GLN A 10 16.68 4.51 -4.51
C GLN A 10 16.72 3.88 -5.91
N THR A 11 17.90 3.85 -6.54
CA THR A 11 18.10 3.36 -7.93
C THR A 11 18.98 2.11 -8.03
N GLY A 12 19.34 1.50 -6.90
CA GLY A 12 20.35 0.42 -6.84
C GLY A 12 19.99 -0.82 -7.67
N HIS A 13 21.00 -1.41 -8.30
CA HIS A 13 20.91 -2.70 -8.99
C HIS A 13 21.57 -3.80 -8.14
N GLY A 14 20.78 -4.82 -7.74
CA GLY A 14 21.23 -5.96 -6.93
C GLY A 14 21.33 -5.69 -5.42
N GLY A 15 21.15 -6.75 -4.61
CA GLY A 15 21.26 -6.67 -3.14
C GLY A 15 20.01 -6.17 -2.40
N TRP A 16 20.17 -5.94 -1.08
CA TRP A 16 19.20 -5.26 -0.22
C TRP A 16 19.54 -3.77 -0.17
N ASN A 17 18.64 -2.95 -0.66
CA ASN A 17 18.75 -1.50 -0.57
C ASN A 17 17.80 -1.02 0.54
N ARG A 18 18.33 -0.52 1.65
CA ARG A 18 17.54 -0.05 2.80
C ARG A 18 17.78 1.45 3.06
N VAL A 19 16.69 2.17 3.29
CA VAL A 19 16.66 3.57 3.75
C VAL A 19 15.83 3.62 5.03
N VAL A 20 16.38 4.22 6.08
CA VAL A 20 15.67 4.50 7.33
C VAL A 20 15.82 5.98 7.63
N ILE A 21 14.73 6.68 7.87
CA ILE A 21 14.73 8.12 8.17
C ILE A 21 14.05 8.33 9.52
N ALA A 22 14.71 9.13 10.35
CA ALA A 22 14.29 9.49 11.69
C ALA A 22 14.26 11.02 11.75
N ASP A 23 13.32 11.63 11.04
CA ASP A 23 13.11 13.07 11.10
C ASP A 23 11.67 13.40 11.52
N SER A 24 11.47 14.67 11.84
CA SER A 24 10.17 15.22 12.24
C SER A 24 9.50 15.96 11.07
N GLY A 25 10.05 15.82 9.87
CA GLY A 25 9.66 16.55 8.67
C GLY A 25 8.99 15.62 7.66
N ASN A 26 8.18 16.17 6.77
CA ASN A 26 7.48 15.37 5.76
C ASN A 26 8.50 14.89 4.70
N GLY A 27 8.58 13.59 4.48
CA GLY A 27 9.47 12.94 3.54
C GLY A 27 8.80 12.51 2.24
N LEU A 28 9.56 12.51 1.15
CA LEU A 28 9.20 11.81 -0.10
C LEU A 28 10.24 10.73 -0.39
N PHE A 29 9.78 9.49 -0.38
CA PHE A 29 10.56 8.29 -0.64
C PHE A 29 10.18 7.76 -2.02
N ARG A 30 11.11 7.83 -2.97
CA ARG A 30 10.91 7.31 -4.32
C ARG A 30 11.79 6.09 -4.55
N GLN A 31 11.15 4.96 -4.79
CA GLN A 31 11.80 3.68 -5.01
C GLN A 31 11.69 3.33 -6.49
N GLU A 32 12.76 3.51 -7.27
CA GLU A 32 12.81 3.26 -8.73
C GLU A 32 13.71 2.07 -9.09
N GLY A 33 14.48 1.55 -8.12
CA GLY A 33 15.54 0.59 -8.33
C GLY A 33 15.05 -0.81 -8.70
N MET A 34 15.82 -1.49 -9.56
CA MET A 34 15.67 -2.92 -9.90
C MET A 34 16.35 -3.85 -8.86
N GLY A 35 16.60 -3.37 -7.64
CA GLY A 35 17.21 -4.15 -6.56
C GLY A 35 16.40 -5.38 -6.19
N ASN A 36 17.02 -6.39 -5.57
CA ASN A 36 16.28 -7.60 -5.16
C ASN A 36 15.31 -7.27 -4.01
N VAL A 37 15.76 -6.46 -3.05
CA VAL A 37 14.89 -5.88 -2.02
C VAL A 37 15.14 -4.39 -1.99
N ASN A 38 14.09 -3.58 -2.04
CA ASN A 38 14.19 -2.21 -1.60
C ASN A 38 13.18 -1.86 -0.51
N GLU A 39 13.69 -1.20 0.54
CA GLU A 39 13.03 -0.95 1.80
C GLU A 39 13.20 0.51 2.19
N ALA A 40 12.07 1.20 2.39
CA ALA A 40 11.98 2.53 2.98
C ALA A 40 11.25 2.43 4.32
N THR A 41 11.76 3.10 5.34
CA THR A 41 11.14 3.12 6.67
C THR A 41 11.29 4.52 7.25
N SER A 42 10.18 5.14 7.58
CA SER A 42 10.14 6.27 8.50
C SER A 42 9.90 5.75 9.91
N ILE A 43 10.60 6.35 10.88
CA ILE A 43 10.40 6.11 12.31
C ILE A 43 9.96 7.39 13.04
N GLY A 44 9.59 8.42 12.27
CA GLY A 44 9.11 9.70 12.74
C GLY A 44 7.59 9.68 12.98
N SER A 45 7.05 10.86 13.27
CA SER A 45 5.61 11.11 13.41
C SER A 45 5.09 12.07 12.33
N ALA A 46 5.78 12.14 11.20
CA ALA A 46 5.55 13.11 10.14
C ALA A 46 4.64 12.52 9.05
N HIS A 47 4.18 13.36 8.12
CA HIS A 47 3.35 12.92 7.00
C HIS A 47 4.23 12.64 5.78
N ASP A 48 4.47 11.36 5.52
CA ASP A 48 5.39 10.88 4.52
C ASP A 48 4.68 10.38 3.26
N VAL A 49 5.40 10.38 2.15
CA VAL A 49 4.93 9.83 0.88
C VAL A 49 5.91 8.76 0.40
N PHE A 50 5.42 7.54 0.23
CA PHE A 50 6.14 6.40 -0.31
C PHE A 50 5.70 6.11 -1.74
N ASP A 51 6.48 6.56 -2.71
CA ASP A 51 6.34 6.25 -4.13
C ASP A 51 7.09 4.96 -4.47
N GLN A 52 6.37 3.83 -4.40
CA GLN A 52 6.87 2.49 -4.67
C GLN A 52 6.64 2.05 -6.13
N GLY A 53 7.14 2.83 -7.09
CA GLY A 53 7.14 2.46 -8.52
C GLY A 53 8.16 1.38 -8.91
N GLY A 54 9.01 0.96 -7.98
CA GLY A 54 10.22 0.18 -8.26
C GLY A 54 9.95 -1.21 -8.81
N LEU A 55 10.77 -1.60 -9.80
CA LEU A 55 10.75 -2.93 -10.42
C LEU A 55 11.50 -3.99 -9.60
N GLY A 56 11.90 -3.65 -8.37
CA GLY A 56 12.59 -4.57 -7.48
C GLY A 56 11.74 -5.79 -7.14
N ASN A 57 12.39 -6.92 -6.85
CA ASN A 57 11.69 -8.18 -6.59
C ASN A 57 10.85 -8.11 -5.29
N VAL A 58 11.34 -7.40 -4.28
CA VAL A 58 10.62 -7.09 -3.04
C VAL A 58 10.66 -5.58 -2.78
N ASN A 59 9.50 -4.97 -2.56
CA ASN A 59 9.39 -3.57 -2.14
C ASN A 59 8.71 -3.50 -0.77
N ILE A 60 9.28 -2.72 0.17
CA ILE A 60 8.81 -2.58 1.55
C ILE A 60 8.77 -1.09 1.92
N ALA A 61 7.63 -0.59 2.37
CA ALA A 61 7.49 0.76 2.94
C ALA A 61 6.89 0.67 4.35
N ARG A 62 7.37 1.53 5.24
CA ARG A 62 6.83 1.69 6.60
C ARG A 62 6.72 3.16 6.94
N GLY A 63 5.52 3.60 7.27
CA GLY A 63 5.19 5.00 7.57
C GLY A 63 5.55 5.43 8.99
N GLY A 64 5.32 4.56 9.97
CA GLY A 64 5.64 4.87 11.36
C GLY A 64 4.48 5.60 12.00
N GLY A 65 4.62 6.88 12.33
CA GLY A 65 3.50 7.68 12.81
C GLY A 65 3.23 8.85 11.87
N GLY A 66 2.00 9.35 11.88
CA GLY A 66 1.55 10.38 10.96
C GLY A 66 0.61 9.81 9.90
N ASN A 67 -0.09 10.70 9.20
CA ASN A 67 -0.94 10.33 8.06
C ASN A 67 -0.07 10.25 6.80
N ASP A 68 0.21 9.03 6.35
CA ASP A 68 1.12 8.74 5.27
C ASP A 68 0.40 8.37 3.98
N VAL A 69 1.12 8.47 2.86
CA VAL A 69 0.60 8.11 1.54
C VAL A 69 1.51 7.07 0.89
N PHE A 70 0.96 5.92 0.56
CA PHE A 70 1.64 4.84 -0.13
C PHE A 70 1.14 4.74 -1.57
N LEU A 71 1.96 5.16 -2.51
CA LEU A 71 1.72 4.99 -3.94
C LEU A 71 2.42 3.71 -4.38
N MET A 72 1.69 2.61 -4.34
CA MET A 72 2.25 1.30 -4.62
C MET A 72 1.91 0.91 -6.06
N GLY A 73 2.85 1.16 -6.98
CA GLY A 73 2.72 0.89 -8.43
C GLY A 73 3.71 -0.14 -8.98
N GLY A 74 4.63 -0.62 -8.15
CA GLY A 74 5.76 -1.45 -8.57
C GLY A 74 5.36 -2.88 -8.97
N THR A 75 6.03 -3.40 -10.01
CA THR A 75 5.74 -4.75 -10.53
C THR A 75 6.52 -5.86 -9.83
N GLY A 76 7.03 -5.61 -8.61
CA GLY A 76 7.76 -6.59 -7.82
C GLY A 76 6.95 -7.85 -7.53
N ASN A 77 7.64 -8.96 -7.21
CA ASN A 77 6.97 -10.21 -6.84
C ASN A 77 6.29 -10.11 -5.47
N LYS A 78 6.84 -9.27 -4.57
CA LYS A 78 6.27 -9.00 -3.26
C LYS A 78 6.31 -7.50 -2.96
N ASN A 79 5.16 -6.92 -2.63
CA ASN A 79 5.07 -5.54 -2.18
C ASN A 79 4.43 -5.51 -0.80
N VAL A 80 5.01 -4.74 0.12
CA VAL A 80 4.56 -4.61 1.50
C VAL A 80 4.52 -3.13 1.86
N ALA A 81 3.38 -2.66 2.34
CA ALA A 81 3.27 -1.37 3.01
C ALA A 81 2.64 -1.56 4.39
N GLU A 82 3.20 -0.85 5.37
CA GLU A 82 2.75 -0.78 6.75
C GLU A 82 2.60 0.71 7.09
N GLY A 83 1.38 1.16 7.35
CA GLY A 83 1.06 2.56 7.66
C GLY A 83 1.61 2.94 9.03
N GLY A 84 1.01 2.38 10.07
CA GLY A 84 1.42 2.56 11.45
C GLY A 84 0.37 3.37 12.20
N ASP A 85 0.77 4.40 12.94
CA ASP A 85 -0.17 5.29 13.63
C ASP A 85 -0.57 6.45 12.73
N GLY A 86 -1.86 6.69 12.49
CA GLY A 86 -2.34 7.81 11.68
C GLY A 86 -3.41 7.36 10.69
N ASN A 87 -3.99 8.31 9.96
CA ASN A 87 -4.96 8.00 8.92
C ASN A 87 -4.23 7.90 7.58
N ASP A 88 -3.89 6.69 7.18
CA ASP A 88 -3.03 6.41 6.04
C ASP A 88 -3.83 6.17 4.75
N VAL A 89 -3.19 6.45 3.61
CA VAL A 89 -3.79 6.26 2.29
C VAL A 89 -2.91 5.34 1.45
N PHE A 90 -3.48 4.23 1.01
CA PHE A 90 -2.83 3.25 0.15
C PHE A 90 -3.46 3.29 -1.24
N SER A 91 -2.71 3.75 -2.24
CA SER A 91 -3.05 3.62 -3.65
C SER A 91 -2.33 2.41 -4.23
N ILE A 92 -3.10 1.39 -4.64
CA ILE A 92 -2.60 0.06 -4.96
C ILE A 92 -2.84 -0.22 -6.45
N GLU A 93 -1.79 -0.05 -7.27
CA GLU A 93 -1.81 -0.25 -8.73
C GLU A 93 -0.72 -1.27 -9.19
N GLY A 94 -0.93 -1.95 -10.32
CA GLY A 94 0.21 -2.53 -11.08
C GLY A 94 0.73 -3.93 -10.69
N TYR A 95 0.01 -4.78 -9.95
CA TYR A 95 0.60 -6.05 -9.48
C TYR A 95 0.46 -7.23 -10.43
N LYS A 96 1.56 -8.00 -10.50
CA LYS A 96 1.59 -9.33 -11.10
C LYS A 96 1.67 -10.47 -10.08
N ASN A 97 1.71 -10.20 -8.75
CA ASN A 97 1.93 -11.22 -7.71
C ASN A 97 1.30 -10.90 -6.33
N THR A 98 2.05 -11.03 -5.22
CA THR A 98 1.50 -10.92 -3.85
C THR A 98 1.76 -9.54 -3.26
N THR A 99 0.70 -8.86 -2.83
CA THR A 99 0.78 -7.56 -2.15
C THR A 99 0.16 -7.66 -0.77
N ARG A 100 0.78 -7.03 0.23
CA ARG A 100 0.24 -6.84 1.58
C ARG A 100 0.21 -5.35 1.89
N ALA A 101 -0.94 -4.86 2.33
CA ALA A 101 -1.09 -3.55 2.94
C ALA A 101 -1.66 -3.72 4.35
N ASP A 102 -1.12 -2.98 5.30
CA ASP A 102 -1.49 -3.00 6.73
C ASP A 102 -1.63 -1.53 7.14
N GLY A 103 -2.85 -1.12 7.50
CA GLY A 103 -3.18 0.27 7.86
C GLY A 103 -2.55 0.61 9.20
N GLY A 104 -2.98 -0.11 10.24
CA GLY A 104 -2.42 0.01 11.57
C GLY A 104 -3.44 0.63 12.49
N ALA A 105 -3.14 1.80 13.07
CA ALA A 105 -4.05 2.50 13.95
C ALA A 105 -4.47 3.83 13.34
N GLY A 106 -5.77 4.03 13.17
CA GLY A 106 -6.33 5.23 12.55
C GLY A 106 -7.40 4.83 11.55
N ASN A 107 -7.97 5.81 10.85
CA ASN A 107 -8.98 5.55 9.84
C ASN A 107 -8.32 5.52 8.47
N ASP A 108 -8.02 4.32 7.99
CA ASP A 108 -7.21 4.10 6.81
C ASP A 108 -8.05 3.93 5.54
N VAL A 109 -7.46 4.27 4.41
CA VAL A 109 -8.11 4.15 3.09
C VAL A 109 -7.25 3.35 2.14
N PHE A 110 -7.81 2.25 1.63
CA PHE A 110 -7.20 1.41 0.60
C PHE A 110 -7.94 1.58 -0.72
N SER A 111 -7.30 2.20 -1.72
CA SER A 111 -7.84 2.31 -3.08
C SER A 111 -7.14 1.32 -4.00
N ILE A 112 -7.92 0.37 -4.53
CA ILE A 112 -7.42 -0.73 -5.36
C ILE A 112 -7.79 -0.47 -6.81
N ALA A 113 -6.80 -0.16 -7.64
CA ALA A 113 -6.99 -0.14 -9.09
C ALA A 113 -7.10 -1.57 -9.65
N GLN A 114 -7.79 -1.71 -10.79
CA GLN A 114 -7.87 -2.99 -11.49
C GLN A 114 -6.45 -3.49 -11.84
N GLY A 115 -5.98 -4.52 -11.14
CA GLY A 115 -4.67 -5.14 -11.33
C GLY A 115 -4.75 -6.46 -12.10
N SER A 116 -3.60 -6.99 -12.54
CA SER A 116 -3.51 -8.35 -13.11
C SER A 116 -3.62 -9.41 -11.99
N SER A 117 -3.84 -10.68 -12.35
CA SER A 117 -3.95 -11.84 -11.45
C SER A 117 -2.99 -11.81 -10.25
N SER A 118 -3.45 -11.26 -9.13
CA SER A 118 -2.68 -11.00 -7.93
C SER A 118 -3.48 -11.39 -6.69
N ILE A 119 -2.76 -11.75 -5.64
CA ILE A 119 -3.32 -11.96 -4.30
C ILE A 119 -2.99 -10.71 -3.50
N LEU A 120 -4.02 -9.96 -3.17
CA LEU A 120 -3.93 -8.79 -2.32
C LEU A 120 -4.44 -9.16 -0.92
N ARG A 121 -3.63 -8.88 0.10
CA ARG A 121 -4.01 -9.00 1.50
C ARG A 121 -4.04 -7.61 2.13
N ILE A 122 -5.16 -7.27 2.73
CA ILE A 122 -5.38 -5.99 3.40
C ILE A 122 -5.78 -6.27 4.83
N ASP A 123 -5.22 -5.50 5.75
CA ASP A 123 -5.68 -5.40 7.13
C ASP A 123 -5.80 -3.90 7.43
N GLY A 124 -7.01 -3.42 7.75
CA GLY A 124 -7.19 -2.02 8.20
C GLY A 124 -6.59 -1.78 9.57
N GLY A 125 -6.61 -2.81 10.43
CA GLY A 125 -6.14 -2.70 11.80
C GLY A 125 -7.23 -2.16 12.73
N THR A 126 -6.95 -1.07 13.44
CA THR A 126 -7.89 -0.44 14.37
C THR A 126 -8.34 0.91 13.87
N GLY A 127 -9.64 1.12 13.76
CA GLY A 127 -10.22 2.39 13.37
C GLY A 127 -11.52 2.18 12.61
N ASP A 128 -11.87 3.14 11.77
CA ASP A 128 -12.98 3.05 10.81
C ASP A 128 -12.39 3.07 9.40
N ASP A 129 -12.12 1.89 8.87
CA ASP A 129 -11.31 1.67 7.68
C ASP A 129 -12.15 1.49 6.42
N THR A 130 -11.64 2.01 5.30
CA THR A 130 -12.35 1.99 4.02
C THR A 130 -11.54 1.29 2.93
N LEU A 131 -12.18 0.34 2.25
CA LEU A 131 -11.68 -0.26 1.03
C LEU A 131 -12.47 0.25 -0.17
N SER A 132 -11.82 1.02 -1.05
CA SER A 132 -12.36 1.39 -2.36
C SER A 132 -11.82 0.45 -3.44
N LEU A 133 -12.73 -0.18 -4.17
CA LEU A 133 -12.42 -1.03 -5.32
C LEU A 133 -12.78 -0.29 -6.60
N ASN A 134 -11.79 -0.02 -7.46
CA ASN A 134 -12.03 0.66 -8.72
C ASN A 134 -12.50 -0.30 -9.81
N GLY A 135 -13.35 0.21 -10.70
CA GLY A 135 -13.86 -0.46 -11.90
C GLY A 135 -15.31 -0.95 -11.76
N HIS A 136 -15.83 -1.59 -12.80
CA HIS A 136 -17.25 -1.92 -12.86
C HIS A 136 -17.69 -2.82 -11.70
N ALA A 137 -18.77 -2.41 -11.00
CA ALA A 137 -19.30 -3.16 -9.86
C ALA A 137 -19.66 -4.61 -10.19
N ALA A 138 -20.07 -4.87 -11.44
CA ALA A 138 -20.36 -6.21 -11.93
C ALA A 138 -19.14 -7.14 -11.95
N ASP A 139 -17.92 -6.62 -11.89
CA ASP A 139 -16.70 -7.43 -11.90
C ASP A 139 -16.39 -8.02 -10.51
N TRP A 140 -16.86 -7.38 -9.44
CA TRP A 140 -16.51 -7.74 -8.06
C TRP A 140 -17.57 -8.64 -7.42
N ASN A 141 -17.16 -9.84 -7.00
CA ASN A 141 -17.98 -10.74 -6.20
C ASN A 141 -17.45 -10.79 -4.75
N SER A 142 -18.24 -10.33 -3.79
CA SER A 142 -17.95 -10.45 -2.36
C SER A 142 -18.40 -11.81 -1.79
N HIS A 143 -17.55 -12.45 -1.01
CA HIS A 143 -17.83 -13.67 -0.25
C HIS A 143 -17.53 -13.45 1.23
N GLY A 144 -18.49 -13.77 2.10
CA GLY A 144 -18.31 -13.77 3.55
C GLY A 144 -18.12 -12.39 4.20
N ALA A 145 -18.69 -11.33 3.62
CA ALA A 145 -18.48 -9.95 4.05
C ALA A 145 -19.00 -9.69 5.47
N THR A 146 -18.06 -9.51 6.40
CA THR A 146 -18.24 -8.91 7.72
C THR A 146 -17.18 -7.82 7.87
N SER A 147 -17.32 -6.91 8.84
CA SER A 147 -16.29 -5.90 9.09
C SER A 147 -14.93 -6.54 9.42
N THR A 148 -14.93 -7.73 10.03
CA THR A 148 -13.70 -8.45 10.39
C THR A 148 -13.05 -9.21 9.25
N TRP A 149 -13.80 -9.55 8.20
CA TRP A 149 -13.29 -10.35 7.09
C TRP A 149 -14.13 -10.20 5.82
N GLN A 150 -13.45 -10.01 4.70
CA GLN A 150 -14.06 -9.96 3.39
C GLN A 150 -13.15 -10.64 2.36
N LEU A 151 -13.72 -11.50 1.51
CA LEU A 151 -13.04 -12.04 0.34
C LEU A 151 -13.72 -11.52 -0.93
N MET A 152 -12.99 -10.81 -1.77
CA MET A 152 -13.51 -10.23 -3.01
C MET A 152 -12.74 -10.77 -4.21
N LEU A 153 -13.48 -11.17 -5.24
CA LEU A 153 -12.92 -11.67 -6.49
C LEU A 153 -13.32 -10.76 -7.65
N ASN A 154 -12.33 -10.26 -8.38
CA ASN A 154 -12.56 -9.57 -9.65
C ASN A 154 -12.62 -10.60 -10.78
N ARG A 155 -13.75 -10.70 -11.48
CA ARG A 155 -13.98 -11.68 -12.56
C ARG A 155 -13.32 -11.29 -13.87
N ALA A 156 -13.10 -10.01 -14.12
CA ALA A 156 -12.43 -9.51 -15.32
C ALA A 156 -10.92 -9.78 -15.27
N SER A 157 -10.30 -9.54 -14.11
CA SER A 157 -8.84 -9.64 -13.95
C SER A 157 -8.34 -10.86 -13.19
N ARG A 158 -9.25 -11.64 -12.59
CA ARG A 158 -8.96 -12.77 -11.69
C ARG A 158 -8.17 -12.36 -10.43
N GLN A 159 -8.23 -11.08 -10.06
CA GLN A 159 -7.64 -10.58 -8.81
C GLN A 159 -8.44 -11.10 -7.61
N VAL A 160 -7.72 -11.45 -6.54
CA VAL A 160 -8.30 -11.87 -5.27
C VAL A 160 -7.85 -10.90 -4.19
N VAL A 161 -8.81 -10.27 -3.51
CA VAL A 161 -8.59 -9.39 -2.37
C VAL A 161 -9.13 -10.07 -1.11
N SER A 162 -8.24 -10.35 -0.17
CA SER A 162 -8.58 -10.79 1.19
C SER A 162 -8.38 -9.61 2.11
N ALA A 163 -9.46 -9.04 2.63
CA ALA A 163 -9.44 -7.90 3.51
C ALA A 163 -9.93 -8.29 4.91
N HIS A 164 -9.31 -7.70 5.92
CA HIS A 164 -9.64 -7.86 7.34
C HIS A 164 -9.76 -6.47 7.97
N ASN A 165 -10.61 -6.34 8.98
CA ASN A 165 -10.84 -5.08 9.70
C ASN A 165 -11.12 -3.92 8.73
N ILE A 166 -12.20 -4.07 7.94
CA ILE A 166 -12.68 -3.07 7.00
C ILE A 166 -14.16 -2.83 7.28
N GLU A 167 -14.47 -1.66 7.80
CA GLU A 167 -15.82 -1.23 8.14
C GLU A 167 -16.64 -0.88 6.90
N HIS A 168 -16.00 -0.23 5.90
CA HIS A 168 -16.68 0.22 4.68
C HIS A 168 -15.99 -0.31 3.43
N THR A 169 -16.78 -0.91 2.54
CA THR A 169 -16.32 -1.31 1.21
C THR A 169 -17.13 -0.61 0.14
N LEU A 170 -16.44 0.11 -0.72
CA LEU A 170 -17.01 0.89 -1.81
C LEU A 170 -16.53 0.31 -3.14
N VAL A 171 -17.40 0.38 -4.16
CA VAL A 171 -17.01 0.08 -5.53
C VAL A 171 -17.26 1.34 -6.35
N GLU A 172 -16.19 1.88 -6.93
CA GLU A 172 -16.20 3.15 -7.65
C GLU A 172 -16.09 2.87 -9.16
N GLU A 173 -17.05 3.39 -9.94
CA GLU A 173 -17.13 3.24 -11.40
C GLU A 173 -16.36 4.31 -12.17
#